data_AF-A0A7J4PKA1-F1
#
_entry.id   AF-A0A7J4PKA1-F1
#
_cell.length_a   1.000
_cell.length_b   1.000
_cell.length_c   1.000
_cell.angle_alpha   90.00
_cell.angle_beta   90.00
_cell.angle_gamma   90.00
#
_symmetry.space_group_name_H-M   'P 1'
#
loop_
_entity.id
_entity.type
_entity.pdbx_description
1 polymer ?
#
loop_
_entity_poly.entity_id
_entity_poly.type
_entity_poly.pdbx_seq_one_letter_code
_entity_poly.pdbx_strand_id
1 'polypeptide(L)'
;MYEIWYYEHPYPAGYKSYSKTKPMRIEEFEPEKAWWNNRVETEHAWKVSAEDVIANNYNLDIKNPNTVENDHGDPEELLEEYRGLLSEISEVRQELKEELINSLNHN
;
A
#
# COMPACT_ATOMS: atom_id res chain seq x y z
N MET A 1 -2.05 -15.14 -30.92
CA MET A 1 -1.51 -14.80 -29.58
C MET A 1 -2.71 -14.69 -28.65
N TYR A 2 -2.69 -15.40 -27.53
CA TYR A 2 -3.74 -15.27 -26.52
C TYR A 2 -3.35 -14.11 -25.60
N GLU A 3 -4.27 -13.16 -25.45
CA GLU A 3 -4.08 -11.98 -24.60
C GLU A 3 -4.99 -12.12 -23.38
N ILE A 4 -4.41 -11.89 -22.21
CA ILE A 4 -5.10 -11.91 -20.93
C ILE A 4 -5.21 -10.45 -20.47
N TRP A 5 -6.43 -10.05 -20.14
CA TRP A 5 -6.73 -8.71 -19.69
C TRP A 5 -6.84 -8.69 -18.18
N TYR A 6 -6.13 -7.76 -17.56
CA TYR A 6 -6.19 -7.47 -16.14
C TYR A 6 -6.90 -6.13 -15.93
N TYR A 7 -7.66 -6.04 -14.85
CA TYR A 7 -8.31 -4.81 -14.43
C TYR A 7 -8.21 -4.71 -12.90
N GLU A 8 -7.66 -3.60 -12.42
CA GLU A 8 -7.57 -3.24 -11.02
C GLU A 8 -8.78 -2.39 -10.64
N HIS A 9 -9.60 -2.87 -9.71
CA HIS A 9 -10.77 -2.14 -9.22
C HIS A 9 -10.34 -1.04 -8.22
N PRO A 10 -10.41 0.25 -8.56
CA PRO A 10 -10.07 1.29 -7.60
C PRO A 10 -11.16 1.41 -6.53
N TYR A 11 -10.76 1.71 -5.30
CA TYR A 11 -11.73 2.05 -4.27
C TYR A 11 -12.41 3.39 -4.58
N PRO A 12 -13.71 3.53 -4.26
CA PRO A 12 -14.41 4.79 -4.39
C PRO A 12 -13.80 5.85 -3.47
N ALA A 13 -13.97 7.12 -3.85
CA ALA A 13 -13.40 8.25 -3.11
C ALA A 13 -13.72 8.20 -1.61
N GLY A 14 -12.67 8.21 -0.77
CA GLY A 14 -12.81 8.16 0.70
C GLY A 14 -12.93 6.76 1.31
N TYR A 15 -12.70 5.70 0.52
CA TYR A 15 -12.64 4.32 0.98
C TYR A 15 -11.20 3.81 0.92
N LYS A 16 -10.73 3.24 2.04
CA LYS A 16 -9.46 2.49 2.11
C LYS A 16 -9.68 0.97 2.09
N SER A 17 -10.90 0.53 2.43
CA SER A 17 -11.31 -0.86 2.47
C SER A 17 -12.84 -0.94 2.54
N TYR A 18 -13.40 -2.07 2.10
CA TYR A 18 -14.80 -2.39 2.33
C TYR A 18 -15.02 -2.88 3.77
N SER A 19 -16.15 -2.51 4.37
CA SER A 19 -16.51 -2.92 5.73
C SER A 19 -18.02 -3.10 5.89
N LYS A 20 -18.49 -3.58 7.04
CA LYS A 20 -19.93 -3.75 7.31
C LYS A 20 -20.74 -2.44 7.18
N THR A 21 -20.13 -1.31 7.50
CA THR A 21 -20.76 0.02 7.37
C THR A 21 -20.50 0.68 6.02
N LYS A 22 -19.56 0.13 5.24
CA LYS A 22 -19.10 0.59 3.93
C LYS A 22 -19.03 -0.59 2.95
N PRO A 23 -20.17 -1.21 2.59
CA PRO A 23 -20.18 -2.37 1.71
C PRO A 23 -19.85 -1.97 0.28
N MET A 24 -19.27 -2.91 -0.46
CA MET A 24 -19.09 -2.81 -1.90
C MET A 24 -20.46 -2.78 -2.59
N ARG A 25 -20.68 -1.79 -3.45
CA ARG A 25 -21.91 -1.59 -4.19
C ARG A 25 -21.71 -1.96 -5.65
N ILE A 26 -22.77 -2.46 -6.27
CA ILE A 26 -22.74 -2.82 -7.69
C ILE A 26 -22.47 -1.62 -8.61
N GLU A 27 -22.82 -0.42 -8.16
CA GLU A 27 -22.60 0.85 -8.87
C GLU A 27 -21.11 1.11 -9.13
N GLU A 28 -20.23 0.62 -8.26
CA GLU A 28 -18.78 0.76 -8.40
C GLU A 28 -18.24 -0.03 -9.61
N PHE A 29 -18.96 -1.07 -10.06
CA PHE A 29 -18.58 -1.91 -11.19
C PHE A 29 -19.05 -1.40 -12.55
N GLU A 30 -19.85 -0.33 -12.59
CA GLU A 30 -20.29 0.28 -13.86
C GLU A 30 -19.11 0.67 -14.78
N PRO A 31 -18.02 1.32 -14.30
CA PRO A 31 -16.85 1.57 -15.15
C PRO A 31 -16.20 0.29 -15.68
N GLU A 32 -16.10 -0.77 -14.86
CA GLU A 32 -15.57 -2.07 -15.28
C GLU A 32 -16.41 -2.72 -16.38
N LYS A 33 -17.74 -2.70 -16.23
CA LYS A 33 -18.66 -3.25 -17.24
C LYS A 33 -18.59 -2.46 -18.54
N ALA A 34 -18.51 -1.13 -18.45
CA ALA A 34 -18.35 -0.27 -19.63
C ALA A 34 -17.04 -0.58 -20.35
N TRP A 35 -15.94 -0.68 -19.59
CA TRP A 35 -14.63 -1.03 -20.10
C TRP A 35 -14.58 -2.45 -20.69
N TRP A 36 -15.24 -3.43 -20.09
CA TRP A 36 -15.25 -4.81 -20.57
C TRP A 36 -15.75 -4.96 -22.01
N ASN A 37 -16.71 -4.11 -22.40
CA ASN A 37 -17.27 -4.07 -23.75
C ASN A 37 -16.40 -3.29 -24.75
N ASN A 38 -15.45 -2.47 -24.27
CA ASN A 38 -14.53 -1.69 -25.09
C ASN A 38 -13.14 -1.63 -24.44
N ARG A 39 -12.47 -2.79 -24.43
CA ARG A 39 -11.21 -2.97 -23.70
C ARG A 39 -10.10 -2.13 -24.31
N VAL A 40 -9.60 -1.20 -23.52
CA VAL A 40 -8.47 -0.33 -23.84
C VAL A 40 -7.49 -0.34 -22.68
N GLU A 41 -6.21 -0.15 -22.97
CA GLU A 41 -5.19 -0.01 -21.93
C GLU A 41 -5.40 1.32 -21.18
N THR A 42 -5.45 1.25 -19.86
CA THR A 42 -5.64 2.41 -18.95
C THR A 42 -4.73 2.29 -17.74
N GLU A 43 -4.74 3.30 -16.87
CA GLU A 43 -4.03 3.27 -15.59
C GLU A 43 -4.43 2.07 -14.70
N HIS A 44 -5.64 1.54 -14.88
CA HIS A 44 -6.17 0.41 -14.10
C HIS A 44 -6.25 -0.88 -14.91
N ALA A 45 -6.04 -0.84 -16.22
CA ALA A 45 -6.25 -2.00 -17.07
C ALA A 45 -5.10 -2.21 -18.05
N TRP A 46 -4.51 -3.40 -18.01
CA TRP A 46 -3.36 -3.76 -18.84
C TRP A 46 -3.55 -5.14 -19.45
N LYS A 47 -2.82 -5.35 -20.55
CA LYS A 47 -2.80 -6.62 -21.27
C LYS A 47 -1.50 -7.36 -20.99
N VAL A 48 -1.60 -8.67 -20.88
CA VAL A 48 -0.46 -9.56 -20.71
C VAL A 48 -0.57 -10.69 -21.73
N SER A 49 0.54 -11.09 -22.33
CA SER A 49 0.54 -12.21 -23.27
C SER A 49 0.46 -13.53 -22.49
N ALA A 50 -0.18 -14.55 -23.07
CA ALA A 50 -0.16 -15.88 -22.46
C ALA A 50 1.26 -16.46 -22.36
N GLU A 51 2.19 -16.00 -23.21
CA GLU A 51 3.60 -16.39 -23.16
C GLU A 51 4.28 -15.90 -21.89
N ASP A 52 4.01 -14.65 -21.48
CA ASP A 52 4.50 -14.08 -20.22
C ASP A 52 3.97 -14.88 -19.01
N VAL A 53 2.71 -15.30 -19.05
CA VAL A 53 2.10 -16.11 -17.99
C VAL A 53 2.77 -17.49 -17.91
N ILE A 54 3.04 -18.13 -19.05
CA ILE A 54 3.74 -19.42 -19.09
C ILE A 54 5.17 -19.26 -18.56
N ALA A 55 5.88 -18.20 -18.97
CA ALA A 55 7.22 -17.88 -18.48
C ALA A 55 7.23 -17.62 -16.97
N ASN A 56 6.15 -17.03 -16.43
CA ASN A 56 5.96 -16.80 -15.01
C ASN A 56 5.38 -18.02 -14.27
N ASN A 57 5.57 -19.23 -14.79
CA ASN A 57 5.11 -20.49 -14.19
C ASN A 57 3.59 -20.53 -13.93
N TYR A 58 2.80 -19.99 -14.84
CA TYR A 58 1.35 -19.86 -14.74
C TYR A 58 0.86 -19.01 -13.55
N ASN A 59 1.73 -18.15 -13.01
CA ASN A 59 1.34 -17.21 -11.97
C ASN A 59 0.51 -16.07 -12.58
N LEU A 60 -0.76 -16.03 -12.20
CA LEU A 60 -1.71 -15.00 -12.62
C LEU A 60 -1.73 -13.78 -11.70
N ASP A 61 -0.98 -13.76 -10.59
CA ASP A 61 -0.80 -12.57 -9.73
C ASP A 61 0.17 -11.58 -10.39
N ILE A 62 -0.26 -11.03 -11.53
CA ILE A 62 0.49 -10.02 -12.25
C ILE A 62 0.04 -8.67 -11.70
N LYS A 63 0.97 -7.89 -11.16
CA LYS A 63 0.68 -6.57 -10.61
C LYS A 63 0.48 -5.56 -11.73
N ASN A 64 -0.28 -4.51 -11.43
CA ASN A 64 -0.52 -3.41 -12.34
C ASN A 64 0.81 -2.65 -12.58
N PRO A 65 1.34 -2.63 -13.82
CA PRO A 65 2.59 -1.93 -14.13
C PRO A 65 2.43 -0.41 -14.09
N ASN A 66 1.19 0.09 -14.15
CA ASN A 66 0.87 1.51 -14.10
C ASN A 66 0.59 2.01 -12.67
N THR A 67 0.61 1.14 -11.65
CA THR A 67 0.51 1.60 -10.27
C THR A 67 1.69 2.50 -9.98
N VAL A 68 1.42 3.78 -9.73
CA VAL A 68 2.39 4.66 -9.10
C VAL A 68 2.68 4.02 -7.75
N GLU A 69 3.84 3.38 -7.65
CA GLU A 69 4.37 2.84 -6.40
C GLU A 69 4.16 3.95 -5.37
N ASN A 70 3.37 3.68 -4.31
CA ASN A 70 3.46 4.52 -3.13
C ASN A 70 4.89 4.31 -2.67
N ASP A 71 5.75 5.26 -3.03
CA ASP A 71 7.12 5.29 -2.59
C ASP A 71 7.07 5.16 -1.07
N HIS A 72 7.41 3.96 -0.58
CA HIS A 72 7.26 3.63 0.84
C HIS A 72 8.35 4.32 1.67
N GLY A 73 9.03 5.32 1.10
CA GLY A 73 10.30 5.86 1.57
C GLY A 73 11.41 4.84 1.35
N ASP A 74 12.63 5.31 1.18
CA ASP A 74 13.78 4.42 1.17
C ASP A 74 13.91 3.73 2.54
N PRO A 75 14.01 2.38 2.59
CA PRO A 75 14.09 1.65 3.86
C PRO A 75 15.28 2.06 4.74
N GLU A 76 16.38 2.50 4.13
CA GLU A 76 17.59 2.97 4.83
C GLU A 76 17.31 4.32 5.51
N GLU A 77 16.66 5.25 4.80
CA GLU A 77 16.24 6.55 5.35
C GLU A 77 15.27 6.38 6.54
N LEU A 78 14.26 5.51 6.39
CA LEU A 78 13.32 5.21 7.46
C LEU A 78 13.99 4.57 8.69
N LEU A 79 15.01 3.74 8.48
CA LEU A 79 15.79 3.14 9.57
C LEU A 79 16.66 4.17 10.28
N GLU A 80 17.21 5.13 9.56
CA GLU A 80 17.99 6.23 10.15
C GLU A 80 17.11 7.13 11.03
N GLU A 81 15.93 7.51 10.53
CA GLU A 81 14.94 8.28 11.30
C GLU A 81 14.50 7.52 12.57
N TYR A 82 14.21 6.22 12.43
CA TYR A 82 13.86 5.37 13.57
C TYR A 82 14.94 5.32 14.65
N ARG A 83 16.21 5.24 14.25
CA ARG A 83 17.35 5.24 15.19
C ARG A 83 17.50 6.59 15.89
N GLY A 84 17.28 7.70 15.18
CA GLY A 84 17.27 9.04 15.77
C GLY A 84 16.21 9.18 16.85
N LEU A 85 14.98 8.77 16.55
CA LEU A 85 13.86 8.76 17.50
C LEU A 85 14.14 7.91 18.74
N LEU A 86 14.77 6.73 18.57
CA LEU A 86 15.14 5.89 19.71
C LEU A 86 16.16 6.57 20.64
N SER A 87 17.11 7.32 20.08
CA SER A 87 18.09 8.07 20.89
C SER A 87 17.39 9.16 21.69
N GLU A 88 16.53 9.95 21.06
CA GLU A 88 15.78 11.03 21.72
C GLU A 88 14.86 10.50 22.84
N ILE A 89 14.16 9.39 22.59
CA ILE A 89 13.36 8.70 23.61
C ILE A 89 14.25 8.26 24.78
N SER A 90 15.47 7.78 24.51
CA SER A 90 16.38 7.33 25.57
C SER A 90 16.87 8.50 26.44
N GLU A 91 17.17 9.66 25.84
CA GLU A 91 17.58 10.86 26.55
C GLU A 91 16.45 11.38 27.44
N VAL A 92 15.25 11.54 26.88
CA VAL A 92 14.06 11.99 27.63
C VAL A 92 13.75 11.03 28.80
N ARG A 93 13.89 9.72 28.58
CA ARG A 93 13.70 8.72 29.66
C ARG A 93 14.75 8.83 30.76
N GLN A 94 15.99 9.14 30.39
CA GLN A 94 17.09 9.32 31.34
C GLN A 94 16.87 10.57 32.19
N GLU A 95 16.49 11.68 31.56
CA GLU A 95 16.18 12.95 32.25
C GLU A 95 15.00 12.77 33.24
N LEU A 96 13.91 12.13 32.81
CA LEU A 96 12.78 11.78 33.68
C LEU A 96 13.22 10.93 34.88
N LYS A 97 14.11 9.97 34.67
CA LYS A 97 14.61 9.10 35.73
C LYS A 97 15.48 9.87 36.73
N GLU A 98 16.31 10.78 36.26
CA GLU A 98 17.16 11.63 37.10
C GLU A 98 16.32 12.59 37.96
N GLU A 99 15.32 13.24 37.38
CA GLU A 99 14.36 14.08 38.10
C GLU A 99 13.60 13.30 39.19
N LEU A 100 13.18 12.06 38.89
CA LEU A 100 12.53 11.18 39.85
C LEU A 100 13.47 10.77 41.01
N ILE A 101 14.73 10.46 40.70
CA ILE A 101 15.74 10.12 41.72
C ILE A 101 16.06 11.33 42.58
N ASN A 102 16.23 12.51 41.99
CA ASN A 102 16.44 13.76 42.73
C ASN A 102 15.27 14.06 43.68
N SER A 103 14.03 13.87 43.22
CA SER A 103 12.82 14.06 44.03
C SER A 103 12.70 13.05 45.18
N LEU A 104 13.13 11.80 44.97
CA LEU A 104 13.11 10.76 46.00
C LEU A 104 14.21 10.92 47.05
N ASN A 105 15.37 11.47 46.66
CA ASN A 105 16.50 11.69 47.57
C ASN A 105 16.38 12.99 48.39
N HIS A 106 15.45 13.89 48.03
CA HIS A 106 15.21 15.15 48.75
C HIS A 106 14.09 15.06 49.81
N ASN A 107 13.74 13.84 50.26
CA ASN A 107 12.77 13.57 51.32
C ASN A 107 13.42 12.79 52.47
#